data_AF-A0A1C5QFZ9-F1
#
_entry.id   AF-A0A1C5QFZ9-F1
#
_cell.length_a   1.000
_cell.length_b   1.000
_cell.length_c   1.000
_cell.angle_alpha   90.00
_cell.angle_beta   90.00
_cell.angle_gamma   90.00
#
_symmetry.space_group_name_H-M   'P 1'
#
loop_
_entity.id
_entity.type
_entity.pdbx_description
1 polymer ?
#
loop_
_entity_poly.entity_id
_entity_poly.type
_entity_poly.pdbx_seq_one_letter_code
_entity_poly.pdbx_strand_id
1 'polypeptide(L)'
;MNPMTLDLVIVLFLIIYTIMGYIRGFIIRLYDFFTLFFSLFLAFNFSMPLSKLWTLYSLEGLLAPLGEKMNQILIFVIIFFITKFLFQLLGTLLKPFLKKIVSLLKMTRFFDGLLGSILSIIQGVILVYLALSMIFIPFIKDSKKTIQESRVASFIMETMPDYYSSFIEYDQLDQLTSFDLSLPNEKQAEIVTDFIEQADQNQWLEKETIKQFIQDYYSELAKDDLSEEDYQKLQDLCQNYQIDIKSILKGE
;
A
#
# COMPACT_ATOMS: atom_id res chain seq x y z
N MET A 1 -12.37 -12.48 7.77
CA MET A 1 -11.81 -13.82 7.47
C MET A 1 -11.19 -14.36 8.76
N ASN A 2 -11.22 -15.66 9.05
CA ASN A 2 -10.58 -16.17 10.27
C ASN A 2 -9.04 -16.08 10.14
N PRO A 3 -8.29 -15.56 11.14
CA PRO A 3 -6.83 -15.48 11.11
C PRO A 3 -6.12 -16.81 10.79
N MET A 4 -6.66 -17.93 11.30
CA MET A 4 -6.11 -19.26 11.01
C MET A 4 -6.27 -19.66 9.54
N THR A 5 -7.39 -19.24 8.91
CA THR A 5 -7.60 -19.46 7.48
C THR A 5 -6.62 -18.63 6.65
N LEU A 6 -6.33 -17.40 7.07
CA LEU A 6 -5.31 -16.56 6.42
C LEU A 6 -3.93 -17.23 6.46
N ASP A 7 -3.51 -17.69 7.63
CA ASP A 7 -2.24 -18.43 7.80
C ASP A 7 -2.18 -19.66 6.90
N LEU A 8 -3.24 -20.46 6.88
CA LEU A 8 -3.29 -21.68 6.07
C LEU A 8 -3.14 -21.36 4.57
N VAL A 9 -3.83 -20.33 4.08
CA VAL A 9 -3.75 -19.90 2.67
C VAL A 9 -2.34 -19.43 2.34
N ILE A 10 -1.73 -18.60 3.20
CA ILE A 10 -0.36 -18.09 2.99
C ILE A 10 0.64 -19.25 2.99
N VAL A 11 0.59 -20.13 3.99
CA VAL A 11 1.51 -21.27 4.11
C VAL A 11 1.37 -22.20 2.92
N LEU A 12 0.15 -22.54 2.52
CA LEU A 12 -0.10 -23.38 1.35
C LEU A 12 0.46 -22.74 0.07
N PHE A 13 0.21 -21.44 -0.11
CA PHE A 13 0.76 -20.68 -1.23
C PHE A 13 2.29 -20.74 -1.23
N LEU A 14 2.95 -20.45 -0.10
CA LEU A 14 4.41 -20.47 0.00
C LEU A 14 5.00 -21.86 -0.23
N ILE A 15 4.38 -22.92 0.29
CA ILE A 15 4.81 -24.31 0.05
C ILE A 15 4.74 -24.64 -1.44
N ILE A 16 3.60 -24.37 -2.07
CA ILE A 16 3.41 -24.60 -3.51
C ILE A 16 4.45 -23.81 -4.31
N TYR A 17 4.66 -22.53 -3.94
CA TYR A 17 5.60 -21.66 -4.63
C TYR A 17 7.06 -22.11 -4.47
N THR A 18 7.42 -22.64 -3.30
CA THR A 18 8.73 -23.24 -2.99
C THR A 18 8.96 -24.50 -3.83
N ILE A 19 7.99 -25.41 -3.87
CA ILE A 19 8.07 -26.65 -4.67
C ILE A 19 8.20 -26.31 -6.16
N MET A 20 7.44 -25.34 -6.66
CA MET A 20 7.60 -24.86 -8.04
C MET A 20 9.00 -24.29 -8.30
N GLY A 21 9.61 -23.66 -7.28
CA GLY A 21 11.01 -23.23 -7.31
C GLY A 21 11.98 -24.36 -7.53
N TYR A 22 11.83 -25.41 -6.73
CA TYR A 22 12.65 -26.61 -6.85
C TYR A 22 12.55 -27.23 -8.24
N ILE A 23 11.33 -27.39 -8.76
CA ILE A 23 11.08 -28.03 -10.04
C ILE A 23 11.60 -27.20 -11.21
N ARG A 24 11.47 -25.86 -11.15
CA ARG A 24 11.88 -24.97 -12.25
C ARG A 24 13.37 -24.64 -12.26
N GLY A 25 14.06 -24.82 -11.13
CA GLY A 25 15.49 -24.55 -11.02
C GLY A 25 15.84 -23.07 -10.85
N PHE A 26 17.09 -22.80 -10.55
CA PHE A 26 17.58 -21.51 -10.10
C PHE A 26 17.50 -20.44 -11.18
N ILE A 27 18.03 -20.69 -12.38
CA ILE A 27 18.13 -19.66 -13.43
C ILE A 27 16.76 -19.19 -13.90
N ILE A 28 15.79 -20.10 -14.00
CA ILE A 28 14.41 -19.73 -14.35
C ILE A 28 13.78 -18.91 -13.22
N ARG A 29 14.01 -19.29 -11.96
CA ARG A 29 13.50 -18.50 -10.83
C ARG A 29 14.19 -17.17 -10.64
N LEU A 30 15.45 -17.05 -11.00
CA LEU A 30 16.18 -15.78 -11.02
C LEU A 30 15.57 -14.83 -12.05
N TYR A 31 15.19 -15.34 -13.22
CA TYR A 31 14.44 -14.56 -14.20
C TYR A 31 13.06 -14.15 -13.68
N ASP A 32 12.30 -15.07 -13.06
CA ASP A 32 11.00 -14.75 -12.46
C ASP A 32 11.16 -13.67 -11.36
N PHE A 33 12.24 -13.73 -10.59
CA PHE A 33 12.59 -12.73 -9.58
C PHE A 33 12.84 -11.37 -10.22
N PHE A 34 13.72 -11.27 -11.21
CA PHE A 34 13.95 -10.01 -11.94
C PHE A 34 12.67 -9.47 -12.60
N THR A 35 11.82 -10.36 -13.12
CA THR A 35 10.51 -9.97 -13.66
C THR A 35 9.67 -9.26 -12.59
N LEU A 36 9.62 -9.79 -11.36
CA LEU A 36 8.95 -9.12 -10.26
C LEU A 36 9.53 -7.73 -9.98
N PHE A 37 10.86 -7.59 -9.93
CA PHE A 37 11.50 -6.30 -9.69
C PHE A 37 11.22 -5.28 -10.81
N PHE A 38 11.35 -5.68 -12.07
CA PHE A 38 11.08 -4.78 -13.20
C PHE A 38 9.59 -4.41 -13.28
N SER A 39 8.68 -5.34 -13.01
CA SER A 39 7.25 -5.03 -12.91
C SER A 39 6.93 -4.05 -11.80
N LEU A 40 7.52 -4.22 -10.61
CA LEU A 40 7.36 -3.27 -9.51
C LEU A 40 7.95 -1.92 -9.85
N PHE A 41 9.14 -1.88 -10.45
CA PHE A 41 9.78 -0.65 -10.89
C PHE A 41 8.89 0.11 -11.88
N LEU A 42 8.36 -0.56 -12.90
CA LEU A 42 7.45 0.07 -13.85
C LEU A 42 6.14 0.52 -13.17
N ALA A 43 5.52 -0.30 -12.35
CA ALA A 43 4.31 0.07 -11.62
C ALA A 43 4.55 1.31 -10.75
N PHE A 44 5.68 1.37 -10.03
CA PHE A 44 6.03 2.51 -9.19
C PHE A 44 6.18 3.80 -10.00
N ASN A 45 7.00 3.77 -11.06
CA ASN A 45 7.28 4.96 -11.88
C ASN A 45 6.07 5.45 -12.68
N PHE A 46 5.22 4.53 -13.15
CA PHE A 46 4.12 4.87 -14.05
C PHE A 46 2.75 4.98 -13.35
N SER A 47 2.59 4.51 -12.11
CA SER A 47 1.31 4.60 -11.40
C SER A 47 0.81 6.04 -11.23
N MET A 48 1.68 6.95 -10.80
CA MET A 48 1.34 8.36 -10.57
C MET A 48 0.94 9.11 -11.85
N PRO A 49 1.70 9.07 -12.97
CA PRO A 49 1.27 9.75 -14.18
C PRO A 49 0.01 9.14 -14.78
N LEU A 50 -0.17 7.81 -14.71
CA LEU A 50 -1.34 7.13 -15.27
C LEU A 50 -2.59 7.32 -14.41
N SER A 51 -2.48 7.46 -13.09
CA SER A 51 -3.64 7.70 -12.23
C SER A 51 -4.31 9.05 -12.48
N LYS A 52 -3.58 10.02 -13.03
CA LYS A 52 -4.15 11.30 -13.47
C LYS A 52 -4.92 11.20 -14.79
N LEU A 53 -4.67 10.15 -15.59
CA LEU A 53 -5.31 9.93 -16.88
C LEU A 53 -6.53 9.01 -16.78
N TRP A 54 -6.48 8.04 -15.87
CA TRP A 54 -7.58 7.09 -15.64
C TRP A 54 -7.98 7.09 -14.17
N THR A 55 -9.21 7.53 -13.92
CA THR A 55 -9.86 7.52 -12.61
C THR A 55 -10.75 6.29 -12.48
N LEU A 56 -10.27 5.30 -11.72
CA LEU A 56 -11.01 4.09 -11.36
C LEU A 56 -11.74 4.23 -10.03
N TYR A 57 -11.20 5.07 -9.16
CA TYR A 57 -11.75 5.41 -7.87
C TYR A 57 -11.61 6.92 -7.66
N SER A 58 -12.63 7.54 -7.09
CA SER A 58 -12.63 8.95 -6.76
C SER A 58 -13.43 9.18 -5.50
N LEU A 59 -12.95 10.10 -4.68
CA LEU A 59 -13.70 10.66 -3.56
C LEU A 59 -13.89 12.14 -3.82
N GLU A 60 -14.99 12.68 -3.32
CA GLU A 60 -15.34 14.09 -3.51
C GLU A 60 -15.05 14.91 -2.24
N GLY A 61 -15.03 16.23 -2.42
CA GLY A 61 -14.86 17.19 -1.34
C GLY A 61 -13.56 16.99 -0.57
N LEU A 62 -13.68 16.98 0.75
CA LEU A 62 -12.57 16.87 1.69
C LEU A 62 -11.69 15.62 1.45
N LEU A 63 -12.24 14.54 0.92
CA LEU A 63 -11.51 13.28 0.76
C LEU A 63 -10.90 13.11 -0.62
N ALA A 64 -10.99 14.11 -1.50
CA ALA A 64 -10.45 14.03 -2.86
C ALA A 64 -8.97 13.61 -2.92
N PRO A 65 -8.05 14.16 -2.09
CA PRO A 65 -6.65 13.72 -2.08
C PRO A 65 -6.47 12.24 -1.73
N LEU A 66 -7.34 11.72 -0.85
CA LEU A 66 -7.36 10.32 -0.46
C LEU A 66 -7.85 9.44 -1.62
N GLY A 67 -8.90 9.91 -2.30
CA GLY A 67 -9.43 9.28 -3.52
C GLY A 67 -8.36 9.18 -4.61
N GLU A 68 -7.59 10.24 -4.83
CA GLU A 68 -6.46 10.24 -5.77
C GLU A 68 -5.39 9.21 -5.39
N LYS A 69 -5.03 9.12 -4.10
CA LYS A 69 -4.05 8.16 -3.61
C LYS A 69 -4.53 6.71 -3.78
N MET A 70 -5.80 6.44 -3.46
CA MET A 70 -6.41 5.12 -3.66
C MET A 70 -6.47 4.76 -5.15
N ASN A 71 -6.83 5.70 -6.01
CA ASN A 71 -6.79 5.52 -7.45
C ASN A 71 -5.38 5.16 -7.94
N GLN A 72 -4.35 5.85 -7.43
CA GLN A 72 -2.96 5.53 -7.75
C GLN A 72 -2.59 4.10 -7.36
N ILE A 73 -3.03 3.61 -6.19
CA ILE A 73 -2.78 2.24 -5.74
C ILE A 73 -3.47 1.22 -6.67
N LEU A 74 -4.72 1.46 -7.06
CA LEU A 74 -5.43 0.59 -8.00
C LEU A 74 -4.72 0.53 -9.36
N ILE A 75 -4.31 1.69 -9.89
CA ILE A 75 -3.57 1.79 -11.14
C ILE A 75 -2.20 1.11 -11.02
N PHE A 76 -1.51 1.25 -9.89
CA PHE A 76 -0.26 0.53 -9.59
C PHE A 76 -0.47 -0.99 -9.70
N VAL A 77 -1.51 -1.53 -9.05
CA VAL A 77 -1.82 -2.96 -9.06
C VAL A 77 -2.09 -3.44 -10.49
N ILE A 78 -2.86 -2.68 -11.27
CA ILE A 78 -3.14 -2.99 -12.68
C ILE A 78 -1.86 -3.02 -13.51
N ILE A 79 -1.02 -1.97 -13.43
CA ILE A 79 0.25 -1.90 -14.16
C ILE A 79 1.17 -3.04 -13.75
N PHE A 80 1.24 -3.35 -12.46
CA PHE A 80 2.05 -4.45 -11.96
C PHE A 80 1.64 -5.78 -12.60
N PHE A 81 0.34 -6.10 -12.62
CA PHE A 81 -0.13 -7.34 -13.23
C PHE A 81 0.04 -7.36 -14.76
N ILE A 82 -0.24 -6.26 -15.45
CA ILE A 82 -0.05 -6.14 -16.91
C ILE A 82 1.42 -6.32 -17.26
N THR A 83 2.31 -5.55 -16.64
CA THR A 83 3.76 -5.63 -16.93
C THR A 83 4.34 -6.99 -16.55
N LYS A 84 3.91 -7.56 -15.42
CA LYS A 84 4.31 -8.91 -15.01
C LYS A 84 3.88 -9.95 -16.03
N PHE A 85 2.65 -9.86 -16.52
CA PHE A 85 2.17 -10.74 -17.58
C PHE A 85 2.98 -10.57 -18.88
N LEU A 86 3.24 -9.33 -19.29
CA LEU A 86 4.06 -9.04 -20.48
C LEU A 86 5.47 -9.59 -20.37
N PHE A 87 6.17 -9.34 -19.25
CA PHE A 87 7.48 -9.92 -19.02
C PHE A 87 7.42 -11.44 -18.95
N GLN A 88 6.43 -12.02 -18.28
CA GLN A 88 6.29 -13.48 -18.25
C GLN A 88 6.11 -14.08 -19.66
N LEU A 89 5.42 -13.38 -20.56
CA LEU A 89 5.29 -13.75 -21.97
C LEU A 89 6.64 -13.64 -22.70
N LEU A 90 7.39 -12.56 -22.50
CA LEU A 90 8.77 -12.44 -23.01
C LEU A 90 9.66 -13.56 -22.46
N GLY A 91 9.47 -13.94 -21.20
CA GLY A 91 10.16 -15.03 -20.55
C GLY A 91 9.94 -16.38 -21.23
N THR A 92 8.78 -16.61 -21.84
CA THR A 92 8.55 -17.84 -22.64
C THR A 92 9.51 -17.95 -23.82
N LEU A 93 9.85 -16.82 -24.45
CA LEU A 93 10.80 -16.75 -25.55
C LEU A 93 12.26 -16.83 -25.07
N LEU A 94 12.54 -16.34 -23.86
CA LEU A 94 13.89 -16.36 -23.26
C LEU A 94 14.24 -17.71 -22.62
N LYS A 95 13.24 -18.49 -22.19
CA LYS A 95 13.44 -19.80 -21.53
C LYS A 95 14.37 -20.76 -22.27
N PRO A 96 14.30 -20.94 -23.60
CA PRO A 96 15.26 -21.77 -24.35
C PRO A 96 16.71 -21.30 -24.19
N PHE A 97 16.96 -19.99 -24.14
CA PHE A 97 18.28 -19.42 -23.94
C PHE A 97 18.75 -19.60 -22.49
N LEU A 98 17.88 -19.35 -21.51
CA LEU A 98 18.17 -19.58 -20.09
C LEU A 98 18.55 -21.05 -19.82
N LYS A 99 17.86 -22.00 -20.46
CA LYS A 99 18.20 -23.44 -20.36
C LYS A 99 19.59 -23.76 -20.89
N LYS A 100 20.05 -23.07 -21.95
CA LYS A 100 21.44 -23.22 -22.43
C LYS A 100 22.43 -22.73 -21.38
N ILE A 101 22.16 -21.60 -20.72
CA ILE A 101 23.01 -21.09 -19.62
C ILE A 101 23.09 -22.10 -18.46
N VAL A 102 21.95 -22.68 -18.07
CA VAL A 102 21.91 -23.74 -17.04
C VAL A 102 22.84 -24.90 -17.41
N SER A 103 22.82 -25.34 -18.68
CA SER A 103 23.67 -26.44 -19.14
C SER A 103 25.18 -26.12 -19.10
N LEU A 104 25.54 -24.84 -19.24
CA LEU A 104 26.94 -24.38 -19.15
C LEU A 104 27.45 -24.32 -17.71
N LEU A 105 26.58 -23.98 -16.76
CA LEU A 105 26.94 -23.88 -15.34
C LEU A 105 27.24 -25.25 -14.70
N LYS A 106 26.89 -26.36 -15.37
CA LYS A 106 27.08 -27.74 -14.90
C LYS A 106 26.60 -27.98 -13.45
N MET A 107 25.61 -27.22 -12.99
CA MET A 107 25.06 -27.40 -11.65
C MET A 107 24.38 -28.77 -11.54
N THR A 108 24.58 -29.45 -10.41
CA THR A 108 23.78 -30.64 -10.12
C THR A 108 22.32 -30.25 -9.98
N ARG A 109 21.41 -31.15 -10.36
CA ARG A 109 19.96 -30.94 -10.25
C ARG A 109 19.54 -30.58 -8.82
N PHE A 110 20.21 -31.13 -7.81
CA PHE A 110 19.94 -30.84 -6.41
C PHE A 110 20.23 -29.38 -6.06
N PHE A 111 21.42 -28.87 -6.40
CA PHE A 111 21.79 -27.47 -6.11
C PHE A 111 20.95 -26.47 -6.91
N ASP A 112 20.67 -26.76 -8.19
CA ASP A 112 19.81 -25.91 -9.02
C ASP A 112 18.38 -25.79 -8.45
N GLY A 113 17.79 -26.92 -8.04
CA GLY A 113 16.47 -26.93 -7.39
C GLY A 113 16.48 -26.24 -6.03
N LEU A 114 17.50 -26.48 -5.20
CA LEU A 114 17.59 -25.88 -3.87
C LEU A 114 17.66 -24.34 -3.94
N LEU A 115 18.54 -23.82 -4.80
CA LEU A 115 18.65 -22.37 -5.02
C LEU A 115 17.39 -21.79 -5.65
N GLY A 116 16.74 -22.51 -6.58
CA GLY A 116 15.44 -22.14 -7.10
C GLY A 116 14.35 -22.06 -6.02
N SER A 117 14.39 -22.97 -5.04
CA SER A 117 13.45 -22.98 -3.90
C SER A 117 13.65 -21.77 -3.00
N ILE A 118 14.90 -21.44 -2.65
CA ILE A 118 15.24 -20.28 -1.82
C ILE A 118 14.75 -18.99 -2.49
N LEU A 119 15.07 -18.78 -3.77
CA LEU A 119 14.58 -17.62 -4.52
C LEU A 119 13.06 -17.57 -4.55
N SER A 120 12.40 -18.72 -4.65
CA SER A 120 10.94 -18.78 -4.67
C SER A 120 10.35 -18.39 -3.33
N ILE A 121 10.90 -18.86 -2.20
CA ILE A 121 10.44 -18.46 -0.87
C ILE A 121 10.52 -16.94 -0.74
N ILE A 122 11.67 -16.35 -1.05
CA ILE A 122 11.88 -14.88 -0.96
C ILE A 122 10.86 -14.15 -1.85
N GLN A 123 10.76 -14.54 -3.12
CA GLN A 123 9.80 -13.93 -4.04
C GLN A 123 8.35 -14.12 -3.59
N GLY A 124 8.01 -15.29 -3.04
CA GLY A 124 6.69 -15.63 -2.54
C GLY A 124 6.31 -14.77 -1.35
N VAL A 125 7.22 -14.57 -0.39
CA VAL A 125 7.02 -13.66 0.74
C VAL A 125 6.75 -12.23 0.26
N ILE A 126 7.53 -11.74 -0.71
CA ILE A 126 7.29 -10.41 -1.31
C ILE A 126 5.90 -10.32 -1.95
N LEU A 127 5.47 -11.35 -2.68
CA LEU A 127 4.13 -11.38 -3.30
C LEU A 127 3.01 -11.42 -2.26
N VAL A 128 3.18 -12.17 -1.16
CA VAL A 128 2.22 -12.20 -0.06
C VAL A 128 2.15 -10.83 0.61
N TYR A 129 3.30 -10.24 0.91
CA TYR A 129 3.38 -8.89 1.48
C TYR A 129 2.60 -7.87 0.63
N LEU A 130 2.85 -7.84 -0.69
CA LEU A 130 2.15 -6.95 -1.62
C LEU A 130 0.64 -7.21 -1.67
N ALA A 131 0.21 -8.48 -1.63
CA ALA A 131 -1.20 -8.83 -1.63
C ALA A 131 -1.89 -8.41 -0.32
N LEU A 132 -1.22 -8.61 0.82
CA LEU A 132 -1.71 -8.16 2.11
C LEU A 132 -1.83 -6.63 2.15
N SER A 133 -0.78 -5.93 1.74
CA SER A 133 -0.70 -4.47 1.89
C SER A 133 -1.57 -3.71 0.91
N MET A 134 -1.53 -4.07 -0.38
CA MET A 134 -2.20 -3.30 -1.44
C MET A 134 -3.62 -3.76 -1.72
N ILE A 135 -4.01 -4.96 -1.29
CA ILE A 135 -5.34 -5.52 -1.55
C ILE A 135 -6.07 -5.81 -0.25
N PHE A 136 -5.44 -6.57 0.67
CA PHE A 136 -6.16 -7.02 1.85
C PHE A 136 -6.45 -5.88 2.84
N ILE A 137 -5.47 -5.03 3.16
CA ILE A 137 -5.65 -3.92 4.11
C ILE A 137 -6.75 -2.93 3.66
N PRO A 138 -6.67 -2.32 2.47
CA PRO A 138 -7.60 -1.27 2.08
C PRO A 138 -9.00 -1.78 1.69
N PHE A 139 -9.14 -3.04 1.25
CA PHE A 139 -10.40 -3.53 0.68
C PHE A 139 -11.11 -4.61 1.51
N ILE A 140 -10.51 -5.09 2.60
CA ILE A 140 -11.13 -6.10 3.47
C ILE A 140 -11.36 -5.51 4.85
N LYS A 141 -12.59 -5.64 5.34
CA LYS A 141 -12.97 -5.26 6.70
C LYS A 141 -12.20 -6.05 7.76
N ASP A 142 -11.86 -5.40 8.87
CA ASP A 142 -11.10 -5.99 9.99
C ASP A 142 -9.73 -6.56 9.56
N SER A 143 -9.14 -6.06 8.48
CA SER A 143 -7.94 -6.62 7.84
C SER A 143 -6.70 -6.55 8.73
N LYS A 144 -6.38 -5.40 9.34
CA LYS A 144 -5.23 -5.27 10.26
C LYS A 144 -5.38 -6.14 11.49
N LYS A 145 -6.58 -6.17 12.10
CA LYS A 145 -6.88 -7.09 13.21
C LYS A 145 -6.65 -8.54 12.82
N THR A 146 -7.17 -8.94 11.65
CA THR A 146 -6.99 -10.31 11.13
C THR A 146 -5.50 -10.63 10.89
N ILE A 147 -4.71 -9.67 10.40
CA ILE A 147 -3.26 -9.82 10.18
C ILE A 147 -2.51 -9.94 11.51
N GLN A 148 -2.82 -9.08 12.50
CA GLN A 148 -2.18 -9.08 13.82
C GLN A 148 -2.46 -10.37 14.60
N GLU A 149 -3.68 -10.89 14.51
CA GLU A 149 -4.06 -12.15 15.15
C GLU A 149 -3.52 -13.39 14.42
N SER A 150 -3.11 -13.24 13.16
CA SER A 150 -2.49 -14.28 12.33
C SER A 150 -1.00 -14.37 12.64
N ARG A 151 -0.43 -15.58 12.69
CA ARG A 151 1.00 -15.75 13.03
C ARG A 151 1.91 -15.49 11.85
N VAL A 152 1.50 -15.92 10.65
CA VAL A 152 2.33 -15.85 9.45
C VAL A 152 2.16 -14.50 8.78
N ALA A 153 0.94 -13.95 8.72
CA ALA A 153 0.72 -12.64 8.13
C ALA A 153 1.41 -11.55 8.95
N SER A 154 1.23 -11.51 10.29
CA SER A 154 1.93 -10.55 11.15
C SER A 154 3.44 -10.61 10.96
N PHE A 155 4.03 -11.80 11.01
CA PHE A 155 5.47 -11.99 10.81
C PHE A 155 5.96 -11.43 9.47
N ILE A 156 5.23 -11.68 8.38
CA ILE A 156 5.57 -11.15 7.04
C ILE A 156 5.47 -9.62 7.03
N MET A 157 4.42 -9.04 7.63
CA MET A 157 4.20 -7.59 7.66
C MET A 157 5.23 -6.86 8.53
N GLU A 158 5.57 -7.41 9.70
CA GLU A 158 6.57 -6.86 10.63
C GLU A 158 7.99 -6.90 10.05
N THR A 159 8.27 -7.82 9.13
CA THR A 159 9.57 -7.89 8.44
C THR A 159 9.76 -6.74 7.44
N MET A 160 8.68 -6.05 7.04
CA MET A 160 8.71 -4.88 6.15
C MET A 160 7.91 -3.70 6.75
N PRO A 161 8.34 -3.17 7.91
CA PRO A 161 7.51 -2.35 8.78
C PRO A 161 7.19 -0.96 8.21
N ASP A 162 8.13 -0.33 7.49
CA ASP A 162 8.03 1.08 7.07
C ASP A 162 6.88 1.38 6.09
N TYR A 163 6.31 0.33 5.49
CA TYR A 163 5.20 0.46 4.54
C TYR A 163 3.88 -0.08 5.09
N TYR A 164 3.86 -0.75 6.25
CA TYR A 164 2.63 -1.33 6.80
C TYR A 164 1.67 -0.25 7.36
N SER A 165 2.22 0.78 8.01
CA SER A 165 1.43 1.88 8.58
C SER A 165 0.81 2.76 7.50
N SER A 166 1.41 2.85 6.32
CA SER A 166 1.02 3.79 5.27
C SER A 166 -0.17 3.40 4.41
N PHE A 167 -0.79 2.25 4.69
CA PHE A 167 -2.05 1.86 4.08
C PHE A 167 -3.23 2.26 4.97
N ILE A 168 -4.16 3.01 4.38
CA ILE A 168 -5.46 3.36 4.99
C ILE A 168 -6.26 2.07 5.19
N GLU A 169 -6.85 1.91 6.36
CA GLU A 169 -7.68 0.76 6.66
C GLU A 169 -9.08 0.90 6.05
N TYR A 170 -9.72 -0.24 5.78
CA TYR A 170 -11.12 -0.26 5.34
C TYR A 170 -12.02 0.53 6.30
N ASP A 171 -11.93 0.32 7.61
CA ASP A 171 -12.84 0.97 8.58
C ASP A 171 -12.59 2.48 8.67
N GLN A 172 -11.33 2.94 8.50
CA GLN A 172 -11.00 4.35 8.40
C GLN A 172 -11.56 4.95 7.11
N LEU A 173 -11.42 4.24 5.98
CA LEU A 173 -12.00 4.66 4.72
C LEU A 173 -13.54 4.70 4.79
N ASP A 174 -14.18 3.74 5.45
CA ASP A 174 -15.64 3.69 5.64
C ASP A 174 -16.14 4.85 6.53
N GLN A 175 -15.44 5.15 7.63
CA GLN A 175 -15.75 6.31 8.48
C GLN A 175 -15.61 7.63 7.72
N LEU A 176 -14.53 7.80 6.95
CA LEU A 176 -14.32 9.02 6.16
C LEU A 176 -15.35 9.13 5.05
N THR A 177 -15.61 8.07 4.29
CA THR A 177 -16.57 8.12 3.17
C THR A 177 -18.03 8.26 3.60
N SER A 178 -18.35 7.97 4.86
CA SER A 178 -19.66 8.24 5.47
C SER A 178 -19.74 9.61 6.17
N PHE A 179 -18.71 10.44 6.06
CA PHE A 179 -18.68 11.79 6.61
C PHE A 179 -19.82 12.65 6.07
N ASP A 180 -20.66 13.12 6.99
CA ASP A 180 -21.85 13.89 6.69
C ASP A 180 -21.59 15.39 6.93
N LEU A 181 -21.62 16.17 5.85
CA LEU A 181 -21.50 17.64 5.88
C LEU A 181 -22.68 18.33 6.59
N SER A 182 -23.73 17.58 6.97
CA SER A 182 -24.83 18.09 7.80
C SER A 182 -24.49 18.16 9.30
N LEU A 183 -23.36 17.59 9.73
CA LEU A 183 -22.91 17.65 11.11
C LEU A 183 -22.58 19.10 11.54
N PRO A 184 -22.67 19.44 12.85
CA PRO A 184 -22.18 20.72 13.35
C PRO A 184 -20.69 20.92 13.06
N ASN A 185 -20.26 22.16 12.84
CA ASN A 185 -18.87 22.51 12.52
C ASN A 185 -17.85 21.91 13.50
N GLU A 186 -18.16 21.91 14.80
CA GLU A 186 -17.32 21.31 15.85
C GLU A 186 -17.04 19.83 15.60
N LYS A 187 -18.08 19.04 15.29
CA LYS A 187 -17.93 17.61 14.97
C LYS A 187 -17.23 17.38 13.64
N GLN A 188 -17.43 18.28 12.68
CA GLN A 188 -16.71 18.21 11.42
C GLN A 188 -15.22 18.42 11.69
N ALA A 189 -14.86 19.46 12.42
CA ALA A 189 -13.49 19.80 12.74
C ALA A 189 -12.79 18.70 13.56
N GLU A 190 -13.46 18.06 14.51
CA GLU A 190 -12.96 16.87 15.22
C GLU A 190 -12.51 15.78 14.23
N ILE A 191 -13.42 15.36 13.34
CA ILE A 191 -13.16 14.30 12.35
C ILE A 191 -12.03 14.71 11.37
N VAL A 192 -12.03 15.97 10.92
CA VAL A 192 -11.00 16.47 10.00
C VAL A 192 -9.63 16.54 10.68
N THR A 193 -9.57 17.00 11.92
CA THR A 193 -8.32 17.09 12.69
C THR A 193 -7.72 15.71 12.91
N ASP A 194 -8.54 14.75 13.36
CA ASP A 194 -8.13 13.36 13.56
C ASP A 194 -7.68 12.71 12.25
N PHE A 195 -8.36 13.01 11.12
CA PHE A 195 -7.95 12.54 9.81
C PHE A 195 -6.58 13.08 9.41
N ILE A 196 -6.33 14.38 9.57
CA ILE A 196 -5.04 15.01 9.23
C ILE A 196 -3.92 14.40 10.07
N GLU A 197 -4.14 14.24 11.37
CA GLU A 197 -3.18 13.64 12.27
C GLU A 197 -2.83 12.21 11.83
N GLN A 198 -3.83 11.39 11.53
CA GLN A 198 -3.62 10.03 11.04
C GLN A 198 -2.95 10.02 9.67
N ALA A 199 -3.31 10.93 8.77
CA ALA A 199 -2.70 11.05 7.45
C ALA A 199 -1.22 11.44 7.53
N ASP A 200 -0.84 12.29 8.48
CA ASP A 200 0.55 12.67 8.75
C ASP A 200 1.34 11.52 9.39
N GLN A 201 0.84 10.98 10.51
CA GLN A 201 1.49 9.89 11.25
C GLN A 201 1.72 8.65 10.39
N ASN A 202 0.75 8.32 9.55
CA ASN A 202 0.81 7.16 8.67
C ASN A 202 1.34 7.47 7.27
N GLN A 203 1.69 8.72 6.94
CA GLN A 203 2.17 9.11 5.61
C GLN A 203 1.20 8.75 4.47
N TRP A 204 -0.11 8.87 4.70
CA TRP A 204 -1.12 8.63 3.67
C TRP A 204 -1.06 9.68 2.56
N LEU A 205 -0.81 10.93 2.96
CA LEU A 205 -0.75 12.10 2.10
C LEU A 205 0.65 12.73 2.14
N GLU A 206 1.02 13.42 1.06
CA GLU A 206 2.26 14.20 1.03
C GLU A 206 2.14 15.42 1.94
N LYS A 207 3.27 15.84 2.53
CA LYS A 207 3.31 16.98 3.46
C LYS A 207 2.72 18.26 2.89
N GLU A 208 3.01 18.57 1.62
CA GLU A 208 2.43 19.75 0.97
C GLU A 208 0.92 19.63 0.76
N THR A 209 0.42 18.41 0.49
CA THR A 209 -1.03 18.15 0.42
C THR A 209 -1.69 18.36 1.78
N ILE A 210 -1.08 17.87 2.86
CA ILE A 210 -1.58 18.08 4.23
C ILE A 210 -1.59 19.57 4.58
N LYS A 211 -0.50 20.28 4.25
CA LYS A 211 -0.40 21.73 4.48
C LYS A 211 -1.50 22.51 3.75
N GLN A 212 -1.69 22.24 2.46
CA GLN A 212 -2.72 22.88 1.65
C GLN A 212 -4.11 22.58 2.23
N PHE A 213 -4.34 21.34 2.64
CA PHE A 213 -5.59 20.90 3.21
C PHE A 213 -5.94 21.59 4.53
N ILE A 214 -4.97 21.73 5.44
CA ILE A 214 -5.13 22.52 6.68
C ILE A 214 -5.52 23.96 6.32
N GLN A 215 -4.84 24.57 5.36
CA GLN A 215 -5.13 25.96 4.98
C GLN A 215 -6.52 26.12 4.38
N ASP A 216 -6.92 25.25 3.47
CA ASP A 216 -8.20 25.36 2.77
C ASP A 216 -9.38 25.11 3.72
N TYR A 217 -9.32 24.05 4.54
CA TYR A 217 -10.43 23.68 5.43
C TYR A 217 -10.64 24.66 6.59
N TYR A 218 -9.58 25.00 7.33
CA TYR A 218 -9.74 25.83 8.54
C TYR A 218 -9.94 27.33 8.24
N SER A 219 -9.61 27.79 7.01
CA SER A 219 -9.86 29.18 6.58
C SER A 219 -11.32 29.63 6.68
N GLU A 220 -12.25 28.67 6.68
CA GLU A 220 -13.68 28.94 6.78
C GLU A 220 -14.22 28.91 8.22
N LEU A 221 -13.44 28.37 9.16
CA LEU A 221 -13.83 28.13 10.55
C LEU A 221 -13.35 29.26 11.47
N ALA A 222 -14.20 29.65 12.43
CA ALA A 222 -13.79 30.51 13.55
C ALA A 222 -13.24 29.66 14.70
N LYS A 223 -12.51 30.29 15.62
CA LYS A 223 -12.03 29.60 16.82
C LYS A 223 -13.17 28.96 17.63
N ASP A 224 -14.32 29.61 17.70
CA ASP A 224 -15.50 29.12 18.44
C ASP A 224 -16.14 27.87 17.80
N ASP A 225 -15.76 27.52 16.56
CA ASP A 225 -16.18 26.28 15.90
C ASP A 225 -15.32 25.07 16.33
N LEU A 226 -14.28 25.27 17.16
CA LEU A 226 -13.34 24.23 17.60
C LEU A 226 -13.50 23.96 19.10
N SER A 227 -13.47 22.68 19.48
CA SER A 227 -13.27 22.33 20.88
C SER A 227 -11.86 22.74 21.34
N GLU A 228 -11.64 22.91 22.64
CA GLU A 228 -10.28 23.21 23.17
C GLU A 228 -9.28 22.09 22.84
N GLU A 229 -9.74 20.84 22.78
CA GLU A 229 -8.91 19.71 22.39
C GLU A 229 -8.50 19.79 20.92
N ASP A 230 -9.46 20.05 20.03
CA ASP A 230 -9.20 20.13 18.58
C ASP A 230 -8.36 21.36 18.22
N TYR A 231 -8.56 22.49 18.92
CA TYR A 231 -7.72 23.66 18.77
C TYR A 231 -6.26 23.35 19.14
N GLN A 232 -6.03 22.60 20.22
CA GLN A 232 -4.68 22.20 20.62
C GLN A 232 -4.05 21.24 19.60
N LYS A 233 -4.79 20.22 19.14
CA LYS A 233 -4.33 19.30 18.07
C LYS A 233 -3.99 20.06 16.79
N LEU A 234 -4.85 20.98 16.36
CA LEU A 234 -4.61 21.84 15.20
C LEU A 234 -3.37 22.72 15.39
N GLN A 235 -3.16 23.26 16.59
CA GLN A 235 -1.98 24.06 16.91
C GLN A 235 -0.70 23.23 16.75
N ASP A 236 -0.69 22.00 17.25
CA ASP A 236 0.45 21.09 17.14
C ASP A 236 0.73 20.73 15.67
N LEU A 237 -0.33 20.46 14.90
CA LEU A 237 -0.24 20.25 13.45
C LEU A 237 0.33 21.49 12.74
N CYS A 238 -0.18 22.69 13.03
CA CYS A 238 0.31 23.92 12.43
C CYS A 238 1.80 24.16 12.72
N GLN A 239 2.26 23.86 13.95
CA GLN A 239 3.68 23.95 14.28
C GLN A 239 4.54 22.99 13.44
N ASN A 240 4.10 21.75 13.27
CA ASN A 240 4.80 20.76 12.45
C ASN A 240 4.93 21.20 10.97
N TYR A 241 3.95 21.94 10.48
CA TYR A 241 3.87 22.42 9.10
C TYR A 241 4.32 23.89 8.91
N GLN A 242 4.80 24.54 9.97
CA GLN A 242 5.20 25.96 9.97
C GLN A 242 4.07 26.89 9.48
N ILE A 243 2.83 26.58 9.85
CA ILE A 243 1.64 27.38 9.59
C ILE A 243 1.38 28.24 10.83
N ASP A 244 1.08 29.52 10.64
CA ASP A 244 0.57 30.36 11.73
C ASP A 244 -0.93 30.08 11.88
N ILE A 245 -1.34 29.48 12.99
CA ILE A 245 -2.76 29.12 13.24
C ILE A 245 -3.70 30.34 13.15
N LYS A 246 -3.22 31.52 13.57
CA LYS A 246 -4.00 32.76 13.48
C LYS A 246 -4.23 33.21 12.05
N SER A 247 -3.30 32.86 11.15
CA SER A 247 -3.42 33.20 9.73
C SER A 247 -4.43 32.34 8.98
N ILE A 248 -4.89 31.24 9.57
CA ILE A 248 -5.81 30.28 8.93
C ILE A 248 -7.17 30.21 9.61
N LEU A 249 -7.40 30.80 10.79
CA LEU A 249 -8.74 30.85 11.39
C LEU A 249 -9.45 32.15 11.02
N LYS A 250 -10.74 32.04 10.75
CA LYS A 250 -11.57 33.17 10.37
C LYS A 250 -11.78 34.11 11.57
N GLY A 251 -11.23 35.32 11.46
CA GLY A 251 -11.46 36.40 12.42
C GLY A 251 -10.43 36.53 13.54
N GLU A 252 -9.30 35.80 13.45
CA GLU A 252 -8.09 36.03 14.25
C GLU A 252 -7.04 36.87 13.50
#